data_AF-A0A7C7AM34-F1
#
_entry.id   AF-A0A7C7AM34-F1
#
_cell.length_a   1.000
_cell.length_b   1.000
_cell.length_c   1.000
_cell.angle_alpha   90.00
_cell.angle_beta   90.00
_cell.angle_gamma   90.00
#
_symmetry.space_group_name_H-M   'P 1'
#
loop_
_entity.id
_entity.type
_entity.pdbx_description
1 polymer ?
#
loop_
_entity_poly.entity_id
_entity_poly.type
_entity_poly.pdbx_seq_one_letter_code
_entity_poly.pdbx_strand_id
1 'polypeptide(L)'
;MNIEIYQINMERDANRIAFMSYDNIARFQGSQNIDCKIYDKVFEGDVECNTLEDVYKKFNLDHSADYKGRSLSVSDVVAVKDTNNLEPGYYFCDDIGFKKVDFHPEECAELENLKDESKITVLVVEPMKKPKLMEIGSSLEEMQAVVGGDIEEYMPFEDDVAIICNEEGKVNGLPLNRAIYGGETHEMMDIIAGTFFIAYAPVESEKFKSLPPKMADKYAQRFKYPETFMKVGGEIKAISVKPPKNKER
;
A
#
# COMPACT_ATOMS: atom_id res chain seq x y z
N MET A 1 27.97 -11.65 2.54
CA MET A 1 27.23 -12.92 2.33
C MET A 1 26.39 -12.75 1.08
N ASN A 2 26.45 -13.68 0.13
CA ASN A 2 25.57 -13.66 -1.04
C ASN A 2 24.30 -14.45 -0.71
N ILE A 3 23.13 -13.81 -0.80
CA ILE A 3 21.85 -14.41 -0.40
C ILE A 3 20.74 -14.21 -1.43
N GLU A 4 19.72 -15.04 -1.32
CA GLU A 4 18.39 -14.79 -1.86
C GLU A 4 17.36 -14.91 -0.73
N ILE A 5 16.23 -14.21 -0.88
CA ILE A 5 15.12 -14.29 0.05
C ILE A 5 13.87 -14.70 -0.71
N TYR A 6 13.17 -15.69 -0.17
CA TYR A 6 11.92 -16.22 -0.69
C TYR A 6 10.81 -16.04 0.33
N GLN A 7 9.66 -15.52 -0.10
CA GLN A 7 8.50 -15.29 0.76
C GLN A 7 7.25 -15.92 0.15
N ILE A 8 6.35 -16.39 1.02
CA ILE A 8 5.05 -16.92 0.61
C ILE A 8 4.21 -15.80 -0.03
N ASN A 9 3.67 -16.07 -1.21
CA ASN A 9 2.69 -15.25 -1.87
C ASN A 9 1.30 -15.51 -1.26
N MET A 10 0.70 -14.46 -0.68
CA MET A 10 -0.58 -14.56 0.03
C MET A 10 -1.75 -14.99 -0.85
N GLU A 11 -1.70 -14.73 -2.16
CA GLU A 11 -2.75 -15.16 -3.10
C GLU A 11 -2.68 -16.66 -3.40
N ARG A 12 -1.49 -17.27 -3.26
CA ARG A 12 -1.25 -18.70 -3.48
C ARG A 12 -1.27 -19.52 -2.18
N ASP A 13 -1.30 -18.86 -1.02
CA ASP A 13 -1.31 -19.51 0.29
C ASP A 13 -2.71 -20.02 0.70
N ALA A 14 -3.22 -21.02 -0.02
CA ALA A 14 -4.55 -21.58 0.23
C ALA A 14 -4.72 -22.17 1.65
N ASN A 15 -3.62 -22.61 2.27
CA ASN A 15 -3.60 -23.23 3.59
C ASN A 15 -3.28 -22.24 4.72
N ARG A 16 -3.05 -20.96 4.39
CA ARG A 16 -2.76 -19.87 5.33
C ARG A 16 -1.57 -20.18 6.25
N ILE A 17 -0.49 -20.68 5.68
CA ILE A 17 0.73 -21.03 6.42
C ILE A 17 1.74 -19.89 6.51
N ALA A 18 1.51 -18.77 5.84
CA ALA A 18 2.27 -17.55 6.05
C ALA A 18 2.32 -17.19 7.54
N PHE A 19 3.51 -16.83 8.01
CA PHE A 19 3.81 -16.50 9.41
C PHE A 19 3.66 -17.65 10.41
N MET A 20 3.58 -18.89 9.95
CA MET A 20 3.58 -20.06 10.82
C MET A 20 4.96 -20.69 10.92
N SER A 21 5.29 -21.17 12.12
CA SER A 21 6.51 -21.96 12.35
C SER A 21 6.57 -23.22 11.51
N TYR A 22 7.78 -23.74 11.33
CA TYR A 22 8.02 -24.90 10.48
C TYR A 22 7.20 -26.11 10.95
N ASP A 23 7.10 -26.33 12.26
CA ASP A 23 6.39 -27.48 12.82
C ASP A 23 4.85 -27.40 12.63
N ASN A 24 4.31 -26.22 12.30
CA ASN A 24 2.89 -26.08 11.96
C ASN A 24 2.59 -26.42 10.49
N ILE A 25 3.58 -26.49 9.60
CA ILE A 25 3.37 -26.76 8.17
C ILE A 25 2.61 -28.08 7.97
N ALA A 26 3.05 -29.18 8.59
CA ALA A 26 2.38 -30.47 8.47
C ALA A 26 0.94 -30.48 8.98
N ARG A 27 0.62 -29.62 9.96
CA ARG A 27 -0.73 -29.51 10.51
C ARG A 27 -1.72 -28.95 9.49
N PHE A 28 -1.29 -28.01 8.65
CA PHE A 28 -2.16 -27.32 7.69
C PHE A 28 -2.06 -27.86 6.27
N GLN A 29 -0.88 -28.33 5.84
CA GLN A 29 -0.66 -28.88 4.50
C GLN A 29 -0.81 -30.40 4.43
N GLY A 30 -0.84 -31.09 5.58
CA GLY A 30 -0.82 -32.57 5.63
C GLY A 30 0.53 -33.18 5.27
N SER A 31 1.56 -32.36 5.05
CA SER A 31 2.95 -32.73 4.76
C SER A 31 3.90 -31.73 5.40
N GLN A 32 5.07 -32.18 5.85
CA GLN A 32 6.12 -31.33 6.42
C GLN A 32 6.97 -30.63 5.34
N ASN A 33 6.76 -30.98 4.06
CA ASN A 33 7.51 -30.42 2.94
C ASN A 33 7.04 -29.00 2.66
N ILE A 34 7.99 -28.10 2.41
CA ILE A 34 7.68 -26.73 1.97
C ILE A 34 7.18 -26.79 0.53
N ASP A 35 5.94 -26.35 0.30
CA ASP A 35 5.42 -26.15 -1.05
C ASP A 35 6.09 -24.93 -1.68
N CYS A 36 7.19 -25.14 -2.40
CA CYS A 36 7.99 -24.05 -2.96
C CYS A 36 7.20 -23.23 -4.01
N LYS A 37 6.16 -23.78 -4.62
CA LYS A 37 5.34 -23.11 -5.66
C LYS A 37 4.56 -21.91 -5.16
N ILE A 38 4.33 -21.81 -3.84
CA ILE A 38 3.67 -20.64 -3.27
C ILE A 38 4.66 -19.52 -2.95
N TYR A 39 5.97 -19.75 -3.04
CA TYR A 39 7.00 -18.74 -2.76
C TYR A 39 7.39 -17.92 -3.99
N ASP A 40 7.70 -16.65 -3.76
CA ASP A 40 8.32 -15.73 -4.72
C ASP A 40 9.73 -15.35 -4.25
N LYS A 41 10.66 -15.20 -5.19
CA LYS A 41 12.00 -14.63 -4.89
C LYS A 41 11.91 -13.10 -4.79
N VAL A 42 12.01 -12.58 -3.57
CA VAL A 42 11.83 -11.14 -3.28
C VAL A 42 13.12 -10.34 -3.26
N PHE A 43 14.26 -11.02 -3.25
CA PHE A 43 15.58 -10.41 -3.20
C PHE A 43 16.66 -11.37 -3.68
N GLU A 44 17.70 -10.80 -4.30
CA GLU A 44 18.95 -11.48 -4.61
C GLU A 44 20.09 -10.46 -4.55
N GLY A 45 21.17 -10.79 -3.85
CA GLY A 45 22.36 -9.95 -3.86
C GLY A 45 23.32 -10.18 -2.70
N ASP A 46 24.40 -9.38 -2.72
CA ASP A 46 25.40 -9.36 -1.67
C ASP A 46 24.98 -8.44 -0.52
N VAL A 47 25.09 -8.95 0.71
CA VAL A 47 24.78 -8.22 1.92
C VAL A 47 25.95 -8.23 2.91
N GLU A 48 26.14 -7.12 3.60
CA GLU A 48 27.09 -6.97 4.72
C GLU A 48 26.57 -7.61 6.02
N CYS A 49 26.05 -8.84 5.92
CA CYS A 49 25.55 -9.62 7.06
C CYS A 49 26.49 -10.81 7.32
N ASN A 50 26.74 -11.12 8.60
CA ASN A 50 27.61 -12.23 9.00
C ASN A 50 26.81 -13.46 9.45
N THR A 51 25.60 -13.25 9.95
CA THR A 51 24.70 -14.29 10.46
C THR A 51 23.30 -14.15 9.87
N LEU A 52 22.49 -15.21 9.96
CA LEU A 52 21.07 -15.15 9.57
C LEU A 52 20.28 -14.16 10.44
N GLU A 53 20.69 -13.95 11.69
CA GLU A 53 20.10 -12.94 12.58
C GLU A 53 20.38 -11.51 12.12
N ASP A 54 21.55 -11.26 11.53
CA ASP A 54 21.85 -9.96 10.91
C ASP A 54 21.02 -9.75 9.65
N VAL A 55 20.82 -10.80 8.85
CA VAL A 55 19.91 -10.79 7.69
C VAL A 55 18.49 -10.49 8.15
N TYR A 56 18.02 -11.17 9.20
CA TYR A 56 16.70 -10.91 9.78
C TYR A 56 16.55 -9.45 10.20
N LYS A 57 17.45 -8.93 11.03
CA LYS A 57 17.37 -7.53 11.49
C LYS A 57 17.37 -6.55 10.33
N LYS A 58 18.21 -6.79 9.31
CA LYS A 58 18.29 -5.92 8.13
C LYS A 58 16.96 -5.90 7.38
N PHE A 59 16.48 -7.05 6.91
CA PHE A 59 15.29 -7.11 6.04
C PHE A 59 13.95 -7.08 6.79
N ASN A 60 13.97 -7.18 8.12
CA ASN A 60 12.80 -6.93 8.95
C ASN A 60 12.56 -5.43 9.16
N LEU A 61 13.62 -4.62 9.29
CA LEU A 61 13.57 -3.20 9.62
C LEU A 61 13.77 -2.25 8.41
N ASP A 62 14.53 -2.68 7.40
CA ASP A 62 14.96 -1.83 6.29
C ASP A 62 14.72 -2.55 4.94
N HIS A 63 14.06 -1.85 4.03
CA HIS A 63 13.75 -2.33 2.68
C HIS A 63 14.54 -1.49 1.69
N SER A 64 15.72 -1.98 1.28
CA SER A 64 16.49 -1.34 0.23
C SER A 64 15.70 -1.31 -1.09
N ALA A 65 16.05 -0.41 -2.02
CA ALA A 65 15.31 -0.25 -3.28
C ALA A 65 15.15 -1.54 -4.11
N ASP A 66 16.07 -2.50 -3.94
CA ASP A 66 16.08 -3.78 -4.63
C ASP A 66 15.31 -4.89 -3.89
N TYR A 67 14.85 -4.64 -2.67
CA TYR A 67 14.01 -5.55 -1.90
C TYR A 67 12.53 -5.34 -2.27
N LYS A 68 11.89 -6.38 -2.81
CA LYS A 68 10.51 -6.31 -3.32
C LYS A 68 9.49 -7.05 -2.46
N GLY A 69 9.92 -7.55 -1.30
CA GLY A 69 9.09 -8.32 -0.38
C GLY A 69 8.54 -7.47 0.77
N ARG A 70 7.70 -8.09 1.60
CA ARG A 70 7.36 -7.57 2.92
C ARG A 70 8.53 -7.75 3.89
N SER A 71 8.49 -7.17 5.09
CA SER A 71 9.50 -7.44 6.13
C SER A 71 9.77 -8.94 6.30
N LEU A 72 11.06 -9.31 6.40
CA LEU A 72 11.46 -10.68 6.66
C LEU A 72 10.84 -11.16 7.98
N SER A 73 10.16 -12.31 7.95
CA SER A 73 9.39 -12.84 9.08
C SER A 73 9.36 -14.36 9.07
N VAL A 74 8.73 -14.94 10.09
CA VAL A 74 8.44 -16.38 10.18
C VAL A 74 7.80 -16.84 8.86
N SER A 75 8.13 -18.05 8.40
CA SER A 75 7.77 -18.67 7.11
C SER A 75 8.63 -18.29 5.90
N ASP A 76 9.50 -17.29 6.02
CA ASP A 76 10.42 -16.93 4.93
C ASP A 76 11.59 -17.89 4.82
N VAL A 77 12.19 -17.98 3.63
CA VAL A 77 13.38 -18.78 3.40
C VAL A 77 14.52 -17.89 2.92
N VAL A 78 15.64 -17.94 3.62
CA VAL A 78 16.90 -17.30 3.21
C VAL A 78 17.79 -18.36 2.58
N ALA A 79 18.10 -18.21 1.30
CA ALA A 79 19.11 -19.02 0.64
C ALA A 79 20.48 -18.37 0.80
N VAL A 80 21.45 -19.12 1.30
CA VAL A 80 22.84 -18.68 1.46
C VAL A 80 23.66 -19.35 0.37
N LYS A 81 24.11 -18.57 -0.63
CA LYS A 81 24.88 -19.07 -1.77
C LYS A 81 26.38 -19.14 -1.48
N ASP A 82 26.93 -18.08 -0.90
CA ASP A 82 28.36 -17.98 -0.61
C ASP A 82 28.65 -17.15 0.66
N THR A 83 29.40 -17.77 1.59
CA THR A 83 29.92 -17.14 2.81
C THR A 83 30.96 -18.01 3.50
N ASN A 84 31.89 -17.38 4.23
CA ASN A 84 32.92 -18.07 5.00
C ASN A 84 32.43 -18.57 6.37
N ASN A 85 31.31 -18.07 6.88
CA ASN A 85 30.91 -18.21 8.28
C ASN A 85 29.65 -19.06 8.50
N LEU A 86 29.04 -19.56 7.44
CA LEU A 86 27.80 -20.34 7.48
C LEU A 86 27.81 -21.34 6.32
N GLU A 87 27.19 -22.49 6.52
CA GLU A 87 27.06 -23.48 5.46
C GLU A 87 26.11 -22.95 4.37
N PRO A 88 26.42 -23.12 3.07
CA PRO A 88 25.45 -22.86 2.03
C PRO A 88 24.20 -23.75 2.17
N GLY A 89 23.04 -23.20 1.82
CA GLY A 89 21.76 -23.90 1.91
C GLY A 89 20.59 -22.97 2.13
N TYR A 90 19.43 -23.57 2.43
CA TYR A 90 18.17 -22.87 2.62
C TYR A 90 17.76 -22.90 4.08
N TYR A 91 17.43 -21.72 4.60
CA TYR A 91 17.15 -21.49 6.00
C TYR A 91 15.79 -20.87 6.18
N PHE A 92 14.85 -21.66 6.69
CA PHE A 92 13.51 -21.23 7.06
C PHE A 92 13.56 -20.39 8.33
N CYS A 93 12.99 -19.19 8.31
CA CYS A 93 12.80 -18.34 9.48
C CYS A 93 11.67 -18.92 10.34
N ASP A 94 12.02 -19.39 11.53
CA ASP A 94 11.10 -20.04 12.46
C ASP A 94 10.73 -19.08 13.62
N ASP A 95 9.86 -19.52 14.54
CA ASP A 95 9.48 -18.72 15.72
C ASP A 95 10.70 -18.26 16.52
N ILE A 96 11.78 -19.06 16.51
CA ILE A 96 13.06 -18.75 17.13
C ILE A 96 14.18 -19.17 16.16
N GLY A 97 14.84 -18.16 15.59
CA GLY A 97 16.01 -18.34 14.72
C GLY A 97 15.66 -18.99 13.38
N PHE A 98 16.57 -19.84 12.90
CA PHE A 98 16.50 -20.39 11.55
C PHE A 98 16.70 -21.89 11.53
N LYS A 99 15.91 -22.58 10.72
CA LYS A 99 15.96 -24.02 10.50
C LYS A 99 16.44 -24.32 9.08
N LYS A 100 17.48 -25.14 8.94
CA LYS A 100 17.92 -25.61 7.61
C LYS A 100 16.87 -26.57 7.04
N VAL A 101 16.44 -26.34 5.80
CA VAL A 101 15.34 -27.07 5.17
C VAL A 101 15.69 -27.51 3.75
N ASP A 102 14.94 -28.49 3.25
CA ASP A 102 14.94 -28.83 1.83
C ASP A 102 14.01 -27.85 1.10
N PHE A 103 14.53 -27.18 0.08
CA PHE A 103 13.84 -26.11 -0.64
C PHE A 103 14.31 -26.09 -2.10
N HIS A 104 13.35 -26.00 -3.00
CA HIS A 104 13.54 -26.13 -4.45
C HIS A 104 13.19 -24.80 -5.13
N PRO A 105 14.14 -23.84 -5.21
CA PRO A 105 13.87 -22.53 -5.80
C PRO A 105 13.45 -22.59 -7.27
N GLU A 106 13.78 -23.67 -7.98
CA GLU A 106 13.31 -23.95 -9.34
C GLU A 106 11.79 -24.22 -9.43
N GLU A 107 11.14 -24.57 -8.32
CA GLU A 107 9.69 -24.70 -8.23
C GLU A 107 8.99 -23.41 -7.80
N CYS A 108 9.74 -22.47 -7.22
CA CYS A 108 9.20 -21.14 -6.91
C CYS A 108 8.72 -20.49 -8.20
N ALA A 109 7.60 -19.78 -8.10
CA ALA A 109 7.32 -18.84 -9.16
C ALA A 109 8.41 -17.77 -9.15
N GLU A 110 8.85 -17.34 -10.33
CA GLU A 110 9.53 -16.05 -10.38
C GLU A 110 8.57 -15.03 -9.80
N LEU A 111 9.08 -14.14 -8.96
CA LEU A 111 8.35 -12.93 -8.60
C LEU A 111 8.14 -12.25 -9.93
N GLU A 112 6.98 -12.46 -10.54
CA GLU A 112 6.57 -11.65 -11.65
C GLU A 112 6.70 -10.25 -11.08
N ASN A 113 7.60 -9.45 -11.65
CA ASN A 113 7.57 -8.01 -11.51
C ASN A 113 6.26 -7.53 -12.17
N LEU A 114 5.12 -8.02 -11.68
CA LEU A 114 3.89 -7.31 -11.62
C LEU A 114 4.26 -6.09 -10.76
N LYS A 115 4.86 -5.08 -11.42
CA LYS A 115 4.24 -3.77 -11.34
C LYS A 115 2.77 -4.08 -11.31
N ASP A 116 2.10 -3.78 -10.21
CA ASP A 116 0.66 -3.97 -10.12
C ASP A 116 0.08 -3.01 -11.18
N GLU A 117 0.07 -3.46 -12.43
CA GLU A 117 -0.43 -2.74 -13.60
C GLU A 117 -1.95 -2.73 -13.54
N SER A 118 -2.54 -3.37 -12.52
CA SER A 118 -3.94 -3.18 -12.22
C SER A 118 -4.18 -1.70 -12.00
N LYS A 119 -5.11 -1.18 -12.80
CA LYS A 119 -5.53 0.20 -12.70
C LYS A 119 -6.79 0.25 -11.88
N ILE A 120 -6.90 1.31 -11.09
CA ILE A 120 -8.14 1.65 -10.40
C ILE A 120 -8.69 2.95 -10.96
N THR A 121 -10.01 3.00 -11.12
CA THR A 121 -10.73 4.23 -11.44
C THR A 121 -10.99 5.00 -10.17
N VAL A 122 -10.41 6.21 -10.05
CA VAL A 122 -10.53 7.09 -8.90
C VAL A 122 -11.09 8.45 -9.31
N LEU A 123 -11.62 9.20 -8.34
CA LEU A 123 -12.05 10.58 -8.56
C LEU A 123 -10.96 11.54 -8.09
N VAL A 124 -10.16 12.08 -9.00
CA VAL A 124 -9.11 13.05 -8.69
C VAL A 124 -9.71 14.45 -8.50
N VAL A 125 -9.30 15.12 -7.44
CA VAL A 125 -9.72 16.48 -7.09
C VAL A 125 -8.48 17.34 -6.91
N GLU A 126 -8.20 18.18 -7.90
CA GLU A 126 -7.11 19.15 -7.84
C GLU A 126 -7.59 20.51 -7.29
N PRO A 127 -6.71 21.30 -6.64
CA PRO A 127 -7.04 22.66 -6.23
C PRO A 127 -7.55 23.50 -7.41
N MET A 128 -8.60 24.28 -7.16
CA MET A 128 -9.18 25.20 -8.16
C MET A 128 -9.76 24.54 -9.44
N LYS A 129 -9.85 23.20 -9.49
CA LYS A 129 -10.43 22.47 -10.62
C LYS A 129 -11.66 21.64 -10.19
N LYS A 130 -12.46 21.24 -11.17
CA LYS A 130 -13.57 20.30 -10.97
C LYS A 130 -13.02 18.87 -10.80
N PRO A 131 -13.72 18.00 -10.06
CA PRO A 131 -13.30 16.61 -9.91
C PRO A 131 -13.36 15.89 -11.27
N LYS A 132 -12.44 14.96 -11.48
CA LYS A 132 -12.33 14.19 -12.73
C LYS A 132 -12.10 12.71 -12.41
N LEU A 133 -12.86 11.84 -13.07
CA LEU A 133 -12.57 10.40 -13.05
C LEU A 133 -11.31 10.12 -13.87
N MET A 134 -10.40 9.37 -13.30
CA MET A 134 -9.13 8.98 -13.92
C MET A 134 -8.78 7.54 -13.54
N GLU A 135 -8.18 6.82 -14.47
CA GLU A 135 -7.49 5.57 -14.17
C GLU A 135 -6.07 5.88 -13.73
N ILE A 136 -5.66 5.33 -12.59
CA ILE A 136 -4.29 5.41 -12.06
C ILE A 136 -3.79 4.00 -11.74
N GLY A 137 -2.47 3.80 -11.69
CA GLY A 137 -1.90 2.55 -11.17
C GLY A 137 -2.29 2.32 -9.71
N SER A 138 -2.43 1.06 -9.31
CA SER A 138 -2.81 0.67 -7.95
C SER A 138 -1.61 0.48 -7.01
N SER A 139 -0.38 0.70 -7.49
CA SER A 139 0.81 0.68 -6.64
C SER A 139 0.89 1.94 -5.76
N LEU A 140 1.59 1.84 -4.63
CA LEU A 140 1.81 2.96 -3.72
C LEU A 140 2.50 4.13 -4.43
N GLU A 141 3.51 3.84 -5.26
CA GLU A 141 4.28 4.87 -5.98
C GLU A 141 3.42 5.64 -6.98
N GLU A 142 2.52 4.96 -7.69
CA GLU A 142 1.59 5.59 -8.62
C GLU A 142 0.57 6.48 -7.88
N MET A 143 0.11 6.07 -6.70
CA MET A 143 -0.78 6.89 -5.85
C MET A 143 -0.06 8.10 -5.27
N GLN A 144 1.17 7.92 -4.76
CA GLN A 144 2.03 9.01 -4.26
C GLN A 144 2.32 10.03 -5.37
N ALA A 145 2.53 9.58 -6.61
CA ALA A 145 2.72 10.47 -7.76
C ALA A 145 1.50 11.36 -8.05
N VAL A 146 0.28 10.87 -7.76
CA VAL A 146 -0.96 11.65 -7.95
C VAL A 146 -1.11 12.75 -6.89
N VAL A 147 -0.83 12.44 -5.62
CA VAL A 147 -0.99 13.41 -4.52
C VAL A 147 0.27 14.27 -4.27
N GLY A 148 1.41 13.86 -4.82
CA GLY A 148 2.68 14.58 -4.76
C GLY A 148 3.44 14.41 -3.44
N GLY A 149 3.44 13.22 -2.85
CA GLY A 149 4.11 12.89 -1.59
C GLY A 149 3.57 11.61 -0.95
N ASP A 150 3.96 11.34 0.29
CA ASP A 150 3.43 10.21 1.06
C ASP A 150 1.92 10.32 1.24
N ILE A 151 1.23 9.18 1.12
CA ILE A 151 -0.23 9.14 1.15
C ILE A 151 -0.74 8.97 2.59
N GLU A 152 -1.80 9.68 2.91
CA GLU A 152 -2.65 9.45 4.08
C GLU A 152 -3.99 8.90 3.61
N GLU A 153 -4.45 7.83 4.24
CA GLU A 153 -5.81 7.33 4.09
C GLU A 153 -6.74 8.00 5.12
N TYR A 154 -7.73 8.74 4.63
CA TYR A 154 -8.72 9.39 5.47
C TYR A 154 -10.15 8.98 5.08
N MET A 155 -10.88 8.35 6.01
CA MET A 155 -12.26 7.85 5.80
C MET A 155 -13.30 8.63 6.63
N PRO A 156 -13.65 9.88 6.24
CA PRO A 156 -14.61 10.70 6.99
C PRO A 156 -16.09 10.40 6.68
N PHE A 157 -16.39 9.42 5.83
CA PHE A 157 -17.74 9.15 5.32
C PHE A 157 -18.25 7.79 5.79
N GLU A 158 -19.58 7.63 5.81
CA GLU A 158 -20.22 6.35 6.13
C GLU A 158 -20.11 5.33 4.99
N ASP A 159 -19.89 5.79 3.76
CA ASP A 159 -19.62 4.89 2.63
C ASP A 159 -18.18 4.34 2.72
N ASP A 160 -17.97 3.13 2.21
CA ASP A 160 -16.66 2.47 2.11
C ASP A 160 -15.74 3.13 1.05
N VAL A 161 -15.43 4.41 1.24
CA VAL A 161 -14.50 5.16 0.41
C VAL A 161 -13.49 5.89 1.27
N ALA A 162 -12.28 6.00 0.72
CA ALA A 162 -11.21 6.77 1.32
C ALA A 162 -10.91 8.01 0.49
N ILE A 163 -10.59 9.11 1.18
CA ILE A 163 -9.81 10.22 0.65
C ILE A 163 -8.35 9.82 0.77
N ILE A 164 -7.66 9.76 -0.35
CA ILE A 164 -6.21 9.59 -0.38
C ILE A 164 -5.60 10.95 -0.70
N CYS A 165 -4.84 11.50 0.25
CA CYS A 165 -4.20 12.81 0.14
C CYS A 165 -2.74 12.77 0.56
N ASN A 166 -2.03 13.87 0.35
CA ASN A 166 -0.66 14.02 0.81
C ASN A 166 -0.62 14.25 2.33
N GLU A 167 0.02 13.34 3.08
CA GLU A 167 0.12 13.38 4.54
C GLU A 167 0.73 14.69 5.05
N GLU A 168 1.75 15.19 4.35
CA GLU A 168 2.45 16.41 4.73
C GLU A 168 1.92 17.68 4.03
N GLY A 169 0.82 17.56 3.27
CA GLY A 169 0.39 18.63 2.35
C GLY A 169 0.16 19.98 3.04
N LYS A 170 -0.39 19.98 4.25
CA LYS A 170 -0.62 21.21 5.03
C LYS A 170 0.69 21.81 5.55
N VAL A 171 1.57 20.96 6.09
CA VAL A 171 2.84 21.38 6.69
C VAL A 171 3.79 21.92 5.62
N ASN A 172 3.77 21.31 4.43
CA ASN A 172 4.54 21.73 3.26
C ASN A 172 3.90 22.89 2.50
N GLY A 173 2.78 23.44 2.99
CA GLY A 173 2.16 24.64 2.44
C GLY A 173 1.50 24.45 1.07
N LEU A 174 1.05 23.22 0.74
CA LEU A 174 0.29 22.98 -0.48
C LEU A 174 -1.02 23.79 -0.47
N PRO A 175 -1.55 24.18 -1.65
CA PRO A 175 -2.80 24.92 -1.73
C PRO A 175 -3.96 24.16 -1.10
N LEU A 176 -4.73 24.81 -0.23
CA LEU A 176 -5.98 24.26 0.29
C LEU A 176 -6.95 23.96 -0.85
N ASN A 177 -7.63 22.81 -0.79
CA ASN A 177 -8.38 22.27 -1.90
C ASN A 177 -9.89 22.16 -1.63
N ARG A 178 -10.30 21.37 -0.63
CA ARG A 178 -11.71 21.17 -0.25
C ARG A 178 -11.85 21.01 1.26
N ALA A 179 -12.89 21.61 1.82
CA ALA A 179 -13.34 21.30 3.16
C ALA A 179 -14.03 19.94 3.21
N ILE A 180 -13.75 19.20 4.27
CA ILE A 180 -14.43 17.96 4.62
C ILE A 180 -15.39 18.27 5.76
N TYR A 181 -16.63 17.87 5.56
CA TYR A 181 -17.71 18.05 6.52
C TYR A 181 -18.14 16.68 7.04
N GLY A 182 -18.13 16.53 8.37
CA GLY A 182 -18.66 15.35 9.06
C GLY A 182 -20.18 15.29 8.94
N GLY A 183 -20.77 14.14 9.29
CA GLY A 183 -22.18 13.80 9.11
C GLY A 183 -23.20 14.77 9.72
N GLU A 184 -23.96 14.34 10.72
CA GLU A 184 -25.21 15.01 11.17
C GLU A 184 -25.05 16.49 11.57
N THR A 185 -23.87 16.89 12.05
CA THR A 185 -23.62 18.26 12.52
C THR A 185 -23.24 19.24 11.41
N HIS A 186 -22.87 18.74 10.22
CA HIS A 186 -22.32 19.53 9.11
C HIS A 186 -21.15 20.44 9.52
N GLU A 187 -20.40 20.03 10.55
CA GLU A 187 -19.22 20.75 11.01
C GLU A 187 -18.03 20.47 10.08
N MET A 188 -17.21 21.50 9.85
CA MET A 188 -15.97 21.37 9.10
C MET A 188 -14.96 20.60 9.95
N MET A 189 -14.67 19.38 9.54
CA MET A 189 -13.73 18.49 10.23
C MET A 189 -12.30 18.78 9.81
N ASP A 190 -12.09 19.02 8.52
CA ASP A 190 -10.76 19.24 7.98
C ASP A 190 -10.79 20.03 6.66
N ILE A 191 -9.63 20.49 6.21
CA ILE A 191 -9.40 21.06 4.88
C ILE A 191 -8.23 20.32 4.24
N ILE A 192 -8.49 19.59 3.16
CA ILE A 192 -7.42 18.88 2.44
C ILE A 192 -6.55 19.89 1.69
N ALA A 193 -5.23 19.71 1.77
CA ALA A 193 -4.23 20.50 1.05
C ALA A 193 -3.61 19.69 -0.08
N GLY A 194 -3.40 20.31 -1.25
CA GLY A 194 -2.89 19.64 -2.44
C GLY A 194 -3.94 18.82 -3.20
N THR A 195 -3.49 18.08 -4.21
CA THR A 195 -4.34 17.13 -4.95
C THR A 195 -4.67 15.94 -4.06
N PHE A 196 -5.93 15.50 -4.10
CA PHE A 196 -6.35 14.25 -3.47
C PHE A 196 -7.19 13.45 -4.46
N PHE A 197 -7.42 12.17 -4.17
CA PHE A 197 -8.38 11.37 -4.91
C PHE A 197 -9.28 10.56 -3.98
N ILE A 198 -10.45 10.18 -4.49
CA ILE A 198 -11.37 9.27 -3.81
C ILE A 198 -11.23 7.89 -4.43
N ALA A 199 -11.05 6.86 -3.60
CA ALA A 199 -11.00 5.45 -3.99
C ALA A 199 -12.03 4.61 -3.23
N TYR A 200 -12.41 3.45 -3.77
CA TYR A 200 -13.24 2.49 -3.04
C TYR A 200 -12.34 1.71 -2.07
N ALA A 201 -12.72 1.69 -0.79
CA ALA A 201 -11.95 1.12 0.31
C ALA A 201 -12.86 0.24 1.18
N PRO A 202 -13.30 -0.94 0.67
CA PRO A 202 -14.13 -1.85 1.45
C PRO A 202 -13.32 -2.47 2.58
N VAL A 203 -13.93 -2.58 3.77
CA VAL A 203 -13.29 -3.04 5.01
C VAL A 203 -12.66 -4.43 4.86
N GLU A 204 -13.19 -5.28 3.99
CA GLU A 204 -12.64 -6.62 3.73
C GLU A 204 -11.48 -6.67 2.74
N SER A 205 -10.97 -5.51 2.28
CA SER A 205 -9.92 -5.41 1.27
C SER A 205 -8.71 -4.64 1.79
N GLU A 206 -7.54 -5.24 1.66
CA GLU A 206 -6.25 -4.58 1.95
C GLU A 206 -5.78 -3.66 0.81
N LYS A 207 -6.44 -3.72 -0.37
CA LYS A 207 -6.16 -2.88 -1.54
C LYS A 207 -7.31 -1.92 -1.83
N PHE A 208 -6.97 -0.71 -2.27
CA PHE A 208 -7.92 0.22 -2.89
C PHE A 208 -8.44 -0.34 -4.21
N LYS A 209 -9.71 -0.05 -4.50
CA LYS A 209 -10.42 -0.54 -5.69
C LYS A 209 -11.00 0.61 -6.49
N SER A 210 -11.37 0.31 -7.74
CA SER A 210 -12.11 1.23 -8.59
C SER A 210 -13.41 1.68 -7.94
N LEU A 211 -13.69 2.98 -7.99
CA LEU A 211 -14.94 3.54 -7.51
C LEU A 211 -16.15 2.98 -8.26
N PRO A 212 -17.17 2.44 -7.55
CA PRO A 212 -18.44 2.12 -8.16
C PRO A 212 -19.07 3.37 -8.81
N PRO A 213 -19.72 3.26 -9.99
CA PRO A 213 -20.28 4.42 -10.70
C PRO A 213 -21.19 5.31 -9.85
N LYS A 214 -22.03 4.70 -9.01
CA LYS A 214 -22.93 5.42 -8.10
C LYS A 214 -22.18 6.27 -7.06
N MET A 215 -21.06 5.76 -6.55
CA MET A 215 -20.21 6.51 -5.61
C MET A 215 -19.43 7.61 -6.34
N ALA A 216 -18.87 7.29 -7.51
CA ALA A 216 -18.22 8.28 -8.37
C ALA A 216 -19.12 9.51 -8.63
N ASP A 217 -20.38 9.29 -9.01
CA ASP A 217 -21.35 10.38 -9.22
C ASP A 217 -21.64 11.17 -7.93
N LYS A 218 -21.85 10.47 -6.81
CA LYS A 218 -22.10 11.08 -5.48
C LYS A 218 -20.96 12.03 -5.09
N TYR A 219 -19.72 11.57 -5.16
CA TYR A 219 -18.55 12.36 -4.76
C TYR A 219 -18.18 13.42 -5.80
N ALA A 220 -18.44 13.19 -7.09
CA ALA A 220 -18.30 14.22 -8.11
C ALA A 220 -19.27 15.39 -7.87
N GLN A 221 -20.50 15.13 -7.41
CA GLN A 221 -21.41 16.21 -7.00
C GLN A 221 -20.96 16.87 -5.69
N ARG A 222 -20.47 16.11 -4.71
CA ARG A 222 -19.98 16.64 -3.44
C ARG A 222 -18.84 17.65 -3.64
N PHE A 223 -17.84 17.30 -4.44
CA PHE A 223 -16.64 18.13 -4.67
C PHE A 223 -16.70 18.99 -5.92
N LYS A 224 -17.89 19.14 -6.51
CA LYS A 224 -18.14 19.73 -7.83
C LYS A 224 -17.50 21.10 -8.04
N TYR A 225 -17.56 21.96 -7.04
CA TYR A 225 -17.05 23.32 -7.13
C TYR A 225 -15.77 23.47 -6.32
N PRO A 226 -14.75 24.17 -6.86
CA PRO A 226 -13.62 24.63 -6.08
C PRO A 226 -14.04 25.46 -4.87
N GLU A 227 -13.16 25.52 -3.88
CA GLU A 227 -13.40 26.28 -2.66
C GLU A 227 -12.22 27.20 -2.36
N THR A 228 -12.51 28.37 -1.79
CA THR A 228 -11.53 29.24 -1.17
C THR A 228 -11.82 29.35 0.32
N PHE A 229 -10.78 29.60 1.11
CA PHE A 229 -10.87 29.58 2.56
C PHE A 229 -10.52 30.94 3.14
N MET A 230 -11.29 31.41 4.10
CA MET A 230 -11.04 32.66 4.80
C MET A 230 -11.39 32.56 6.28
N LYS A 231 -10.64 33.29 7.11
CA LYS A 231 -10.92 33.40 8.54
C LYS A 231 -11.81 34.62 8.80
N VAL A 232 -13.00 34.39 9.36
CA VAL A 232 -13.98 35.43 9.68
C VAL A 232 -14.41 35.25 11.13
N GLY A 233 -14.15 36.25 11.98
CA GLY A 233 -14.57 36.20 13.38
C GLY A 233 -13.94 35.09 14.22
N GLY A 234 -12.77 34.57 13.80
CA GLY A 234 -12.10 33.44 14.47
C GLY A 234 -12.36 32.08 13.83
N GLU A 235 -13.41 31.96 13.02
CA GLU A 235 -13.82 30.72 12.33
C GLU A 235 -13.29 30.68 10.90
N ILE A 236 -12.96 29.48 10.41
CA ILE A 236 -12.61 29.27 9.00
C ILE A 236 -13.89 29.00 8.21
N LYS A 237 -14.07 29.68 7.09
CA LYS A 237 -15.18 29.49 6.16
C LYS A 237 -14.66 29.04 4.80
N ALA A 238 -15.27 28.00 4.25
CA ALA A 238 -15.07 27.58 2.87
C ALA A 238 -16.14 28.22 1.97
N ILE A 239 -15.73 28.80 0.85
CA ILE A 239 -16.60 29.50 -0.09
C ILE A 239 -16.47 28.82 -1.46
N SER A 240 -17.56 28.23 -1.94
CA SER A 240 -17.57 27.60 -3.26
C SER A 240 -17.45 28.63 -4.38
N VAL A 241 -16.47 28.43 -5.25
CA VAL A 241 -16.24 29.21 -6.48
C VAL A 241 -17.11 28.66 -7.59
N LYS A 242 -18.32 29.22 -7.71
CA LYS A 242 -19.27 28.87 -8.78
C LYS A 242 -18.99 29.71 -10.04
N PRO A 243 -19.22 29.15 -11.25
CA PRO A 243 -19.11 29.93 -12.47
C PRO A 243 -20.09 31.13 -12.43
N PRO A 244 -19.75 32.26 -13.06
CA PRO A 244 -20.64 33.43 -13.13
C PRO A 244 -21.95 33.07 -13.82
N LYS A 245 -23.08 33.56 -13.30
CA LYS A 245 -24.45 33.25 -13.77
C LYS A 245 -24.78 33.71 -15.21
N ASN A 246 -23.85 34.31 -15.94
CA ASN A 246 -24.10 34.85 -17.29
C ASN A 246 -23.50 33.99 -18.41
N LYS A 247 -24.13 32.85 -18.70
CA LYS A 247 -24.13 32.19 -20.04
C LYS A 247 -25.37 31.30 -20.22
N GLU A 248 -26.55 31.84 -19.94
CA GLU A 248 -27.82 31.34 -20.48
C GLU A 248 -28.57 32.51 -21.11
N ARG A 249 -28.22 32.82 -22.36
CA ARG A 249 -29.07 33.46 -23.36
C ARG A 249 -28.72 32.89 -24.71
#